data_AF-A0A067LR21-F1
#
_entry.id   AF-A0A067LR21-F1
#
_cell.length_a   1.000
_cell.length_b   1.000
_cell.length_c   1.000
_cell.angle_alpha   90.00
_cell.angle_beta   90.00
_cell.angle_gamma   90.00
#
_symmetry.space_group_name_H-M   'P 1'
#
loop_
_entity.id
_entity.type
_entity.pdbx_description
1 polymer ?
#
loop_
_entity_poly.entity_id
_entity_poly.type
_entity_poly.pdbx_seq_one_letter_code
_entity_poly.pdbx_strand_id
1 'polypeptide(L)'
;MGAFAKKIRYSGPLKESLREECRLLDISFHIPERNVATRWNSTVVMMNSIASLREATDNLCDHQPALRQYKLTDEEWTIIGQLQPVLNGFLDATKIISESNKCLVSEVIPLIDNLHAWLVEVADAENLHKTVRHAAQRGIAVMDKYYSLTDESNVARFALRKFFLFLSVCMLY
;
A
#
# COMPACT_ATOMS: atom_id res chain seq x y z
N MET A 1 -4.11 -6.35 10.11
CA MET A 1 -3.95 -4.87 10.11
C MET A 1 -5.24 -4.05 9.98
N GLY A 2 -6.07 -4.20 8.93
CA GLY A 2 -7.29 -3.38 8.76
C GLY A 2 -8.29 -3.42 9.94
N ALA A 3 -8.55 -4.62 10.46
CA ALA A 3 -9.41 -4.80 11.63
C ALA A 3 -8.79 -4.22 12.91
N PHE A 4 -7.47 -4.28 13.06
CA PHE A 4 -6.74 -3.69 14.18
C PHE A 4 -6.88 -2.17 14.19
N ALA A 5 -6.54 -1.49 13.09
CA ALA A 5 -6.68 -0.04 12.98
C ALA A 5 -8.11 0.42 13.24
N LYS A 6 -9.10 -0.33 12.74
CA LYS A 6 -10.52 -0.09 13.04
C LYS A 6 -10.81 -0.18 14.54
N LYS A 7 -10.38 -1.26 15.21
CA LYS A 7 -10.59 -1.46 16.66
C LYS A 7 -9.94 -0.37 17.50
N ILE A 8 -8.70 0.00 17.23
CA ILE A 8 -8.01 1.09 17.93
C ILE A 8 -8.79 2.39 17.73
N ARG A 9 -9.09 2.78 16.49
CA ARG A 9 -9.75 4.07 16.20
C ARG A 9 -11.05 4.28 16.97
N TYR A 10 -11.89 3.25 17.06
CA TYR A 10 -13.21 3.34 17.69
C TYR A 10 -13.23 3.03 19.20
N SER A 11 -12.13 2.54 19.79
CA SER A 11 -12.03 2.25 21.22
C SER A 11 -11.19 3.29 21.94
N GLY A 12 -11.81 4.08 22.83
CA GLY A 12 -11.11 5.03 23.70
C GLY A 12 -10.01 4.38 24.54
N PRO A 13 -10.30 3.31 25.30
CA PRO A 13 -9.31 2.63 26.12
C PRO A 13 -8.12 2.10 25.32
N LEU A 14 -8.35 1.49 24.15
CA LEU A 14 -7.25 0.95 23.34
C LEU A 14 -6.37 2.05 22.72
N LYS A 15 -6.92 3.23 22.43
CA LYS A 15 -6.10 4.37 22.01
C LYS A 15 -5.18 4.83 23.13
N GLU A 16 -5.68 4.87 24.36
CA GLU A 16 -4.87 5.26 25.50
C GLU A 16 -3.79 4.22 25.77
N SER A 17 -4.12 2.93 25.76
CA SER A 17 -3.12 1.86 25.90
C SER A 17 -2.05 1.93 24.81
N LEU A 18 -2.43 2.15 23.54
CA LEU A 18 -1.45 2.32 22.47
C LEU A 18 -0.60 3.57 22.67
N ARG A 19 -1.19 4.68 23.14
CA ARG A 19 -0.46 5.91 23.43
C ARG A 19 0.57 5.70 24.54
N GLU A 20 0.21 4.99 25.60
CA GLU A 20 1.14 4.67 26.69
C GLU A 20 2.29 3.79 26.20
N GLU A 21 2.03 2.77 25.38
CA GLU A 21 3.08 1.96 24.75
C GLU A 21 4.02 2.83 23.89
N CYS A 22 3.45 3.76 23.09
CA CYS A 22 4.25 4.70 22.32
C CYS A 22 5.10 5.61 23.22
N ARG A 23 4.55 6.07 24.36
CA ARG A 23 5.27 6.91 25.33
C ARG A 23 6.43 6.15 25.98
N LEU A 24 6.25 4.87 26.28
CA LEU A 24 7.28 4.01 26.88
C LEU A 24 8.43 3.75 25.90
N LEU A 25 8.15 3.68 24.60
CA LEU A 25 9.11 3.42 23.54
C LEU A 25 9.67 4.70 22.88
N ASP A 26 9.27 5.88 23.35
CA ASP A 26 9.60 7.19 22.75
C ASP A 26 9.22 7.31 21.25
N ILE A 27 8.10 6.68 20.87
CA ILE A 27 7.54 6.73 19.51
C ILE A 27 6.48 7.83 19.45
N SER A 28 6.48 8.61 18.35
CA SER A 28 5.44 9.63 18.12
C SER A 28 4.07 8.98 17.89
N PHE A 29 3.18 9.10 18.88
CA PHE A 29 1.84 8.55 18.79
C PHE A 29 0.99 9.29 17.74
N HIS A 30 0.29 8.50 16.93
CA HIS A 30 -0.85 8.97 16.14
C HIS A 30 -1.91 7.88 16.07
N ILE A 31 -3.13 8.25 15.69
CA ILE A 31 -4.20 7.26 15.48
C ILE A 31 -3.89 6.52 14.16
N PRO A 32 -3.88 5.17 14.13
CA PRO A 32 -3.67 4.41 12.89
C PRO A 32 -4.66 4.81 11.80
N GLU A 33 -4.15 5.04 10.59
CA GLU A 33 -4.97 5.49 9.47
C GLU A 33 -6.07 4.49 9.10
N ARG A 34 -7.21 5.00 8.63
CA ARG A 34 -8.36 4.14 8.32
C ARG A 34 -8.18 3.50 6.95
N ASN A 35 -8.32 2.18 6.88
CA ASN A 35 -8.54 1.50 5.60
C ASN A 35 -9.99 1.72 5.09
N VAL A 36 -10.10 2.17 3.86
CA VAL A 36 -11.35 2.32 3.11
C VAL A 36 -11.31 1.30 1.98
N ALA A 37 -12.16 0.27 2.07
CA ALA A 37 -12.12 -0.88 1.17
C ALA A 37 -12.24 -0.52 -0.33
N THR A 38 -12.92 0.59 -0.65
CA THR A 38 -13.09 1.08 -2.03
C THR A 38 -11.95 1.98 -2.52
N ARG A 39 -10.91 2.23 -1.71
CA ARG A 39 -9.80 3.13 -2.02
C ARG A 39 -8.47 2.48 -1.64
N TRP A 40 -7.82 1.81 -2.58
CA TRP A 40 -6.54 1.13 -2.33
C TRP A 40 -5.44 2.05 -1.75
N ASN A 41 -5.41 3.34 -2.11
CA ASN A 41 -4.51 4.33 -1.52
C ASN A 41 -4.60 4.34 0.02
N SER A 42 -5.80 4.19 0.57
CA SER A 42 -6.01 4.16 2.01
C SER A 42 -5.46 2.89 2.67
N THR A 43 -5.33 1.79 1.93
CA THR A 43 -4.68 0.57 2.41
C THR A 43 -3.18 0.80 2.58
N VAL A 44 -2.52 1.41 1.59
CA VAL A 44 -1.09 1.74 1.67
C VAL A 44 -0.82 2.75 2.79
N VAL A 45 -1.63 3.80 2.87
CA VAL A 45 -1.53 4.82 3.93
C VAL A 45 -1.75 4.20 5.32
N MET A 46 -2.74 3.32 5.48
CA MET A 46 -2.91 2.57 6.73
C MET A 46 -1.70 1.70 7.04
N MET A 47 -1.18 0.95 6.07
CA MET A 47 -0.02 0.06 6.30
C MET A 47 1.18 0.87 6.78
N ASN A 48 1.49 1.99 6.12
CA ASN A 48 2.56 2.90 6.53
C ASN A 48 2.33 3.45 7.95
N SER A 49 1.11 3.84 8.25
CA SER A 49 0.71 4.34 9.57
C SER A 49 0.86 3.29 10.67
N ILE A 50 0.53 2.02 10.43
CA ILE A 50 0.73 1.01 11.48
C ILE A 50 2.21 0.60 11.57
N ALA A 51 2.94 0.60 10.46
CA ALA A 51 4.37 0.28 10.46
C ALA A 51 5.20 1.28 11.29
N SER A 52 4.85 2.58 11.29
CA SER A 52 5.48 3.57 12.18
C SER A 52 5.20 3.34 13.67
N LEU A 53 4.20 2.52 13.99
CA LEU A 53 3.82 2.13 15.35
C LEU A 53 4.11 0.66 15.63
N ARG A 54 5.01 0.01 14.86
CA ARG A 54 5.25 -1.43 14.92
C ARG A 54 5.48 -1.93 16.34
N GLU A 55 6.51 -1.43 17.01
CA GLU A 55 6.91 -1.93 18.34
C GLU A 55 5.80 -1.74 19.38
N ALA A 56 5.20 -0.55 19.41
CA ALA A 56 4.05 -0.26 20.28
C ALA A 56 2.84 -1.15 19.97
N THR A 57 2.60 -1.47 18.69
CA THR A 57 1.51 -2.36 18.26
C THR A 57 1.76 -3.80 18.69
N ASP A 58 2.99 -4.29 18.53
CA ASP A 58 3.37 -5.65 18.92
C ASP A 58 3.26 -5.83 20.44
N ASN A 59 3.79 -4.88 21.23
CA ASN A 59 3.64 -4.87 22.70
C ASN A 59 2.18 -4.86 23.13
N LEU A 60 1.37 -3.99 22.52
CA LEU A 60 -0.06 -3.92 22.83
C LEU A 60 -0.78 -5.25 22.54
N CYS A 61 -0.41 -5.92 21.45
CA CYS A 61 -0.99 -7.22 21.09
C CYS A 61 -0.53 -8.35 22.02
N ASP A 62 0.66 -8.25 22.61
CA ASP A 62 1.15 -9.19 23.62
C ASP A 62 0.43 -9.03 24.95
N HIS A 63 0.24 -7.78 25.39
CA HIS A 63 -0.42 -7.43 26.65
C HIS A 63 -1.94 -7.59 26.61
N GLN A 64 -2.58 -7.48 25.45
CA GLN A 64 -4.04 -7.55 25.31
C GLN A 64 -4.48 -8.83 24.57
N PRO A 65 -5.03 -9.85 25.28
CA PRO A 65 -5.44 -11.11 24.67
C PRO A 65 -6.42 -10.96 23.50
N ALA A 66 -7.31 -9.97 23.56
CA ALA A 66 -8.28 -9.69 22.51
C ALA A 66 -7.64 -9.20 21.19
N LEU A 67 -6.39 -8.72 21.24
CA LEU A 67 -5.64 -8.19 20.10
C LEU A 67 -4.57 -9.13 19.58
N ARG A 68 -4.24 -10.21 20.31
CA ARG A 68 -3.19 -11.18 19.92
C ARG A 68 -3.37 -11.76 18.52
N GLN A 69 -4.61 -11.96 18.08
CA GLN A 69 -4.95 -12.42 16.72
C GLN A 69 -4.50 -11.47 15.59
N TYR A 70 -4.18 -10.21 15.92
CA TYR A 70 -3.73 -9.19 14.97
C TYR A 70 -2.21 -8.98 14.98
N LYS A 71 -1.50 -9.65 15.89
CA LYS A 71 -0.04 -9.57 15.95
C LYS A 71 0.54 -10.18 14.68
N LEU A 72 1.44 -9.44 14.06
CA LEU A 72 2.18 -9.93 12.90
C LEU A 72 3.45 -10.62 13.39
N THR A 73 3.86 -11.62 12.63
CA THR A 73 5.16 -12.27 12.78
C THR A 73 6.28 -11.36 12.25
N ASP A 74 7.51 -11.61 12.68
CA ASP A 74 8.68 -10.88 12.17
C ASP A 74 8.88 -11.07 10.66
N GLU A 75 8.52 -12.24 10.14
CA GLU A 75 8.51 -12.52 8.70
C GLU A 75 7.48 -11.66 7.96
N GLU A 76 6.25 -11.57 8.47
CA GLU A 76 5.22 -10.69 7.90
C GLU A 76 5.64 -9.22 7.94
N TRP A 77 6.26 -8.77 9.03
CA TRP A 77 6.81 -7.42 9.13
C TRP A 77 7.92 -7.17 8.11
N THR A 78 8.79 -8.17 7.88
CA THR A 78 9.84 -8.11 6.87
C THR A 78 9.24 -7.97 5.46
N ILE A 79 8.22 -8.76 5.14
CA ILE A 79 7.49 -8.69 3.87
C ILE A 79 6.83 -7.32 3.70
N ILE A 80 6.17 -6.80 4.73
CA ILE A 80 5.56 -5.46 4.70
C ILE A 80 6.63 -4.41 4.44
N GLY A 81 7.75 -4.44 5.16
CA GLY A 81 8.85 -3.49 4.98
C GLY A 81 9.42 -3.49 3.56
N GLN A 82 9.52 -4.65 2.92
CA GLN A 82 9.97 -4.78 1.53
C GLN A 82 8.89 -4.36 0.51
N LEU A 83 7.61 -4.57 0.82
CA LEU A 83 6.49 -4.23 -0.06
C LEU A 83 6.13 -2.73 0.02
N GLN A 84 6.40 -2.07 1.13
CA GLN A 84 6.09 -0.66 1.35
C GLN A 84 6.70 0.27 0.28
N PRO A 85 8.00 0.20 -0.04
CA PRO A 85 8.58 0.99 -1.13
C PRO A 85 7.82 0.80 -2.44
N VAL A 86 7.53 -0.46 -2.80
CA VAL A 86 6.79 -0.82 -4.03
C VAL A 86 5.44 -0.10 -4.08
N LEU A 87 4.64 -0.26 -3.02
CA LEU A 87 3.30 0.34 -2.93
C LEU A 87 3.33 1.87 -2.86
N ASN A 88 4.36 2.46 -2.25
CA ASN A 88 4.54 3.90 -2.20
C ASN A 88 4.85 4.49 -3.59
N GLY A 89 5.65 3.81 -4.41
CA GLY A 89 5.89 4.24 -5.80
C GLY A 89 4.60 4.33 -6.62
N PHE A 90 3.70 3.34 -6.48
CA PHE A 90 2.38 3.41 -7.09
C PHE A 90 1.51 4.53 -6.53
N LEU A 91 1.54 4.73 -5.21
CA LEU A 91 0.78 5.78 -4.55
C LEU A 91 1.20 7.16 -5.07
N ASP A 92 2.50 7.39 -5.24
CA ASP A 92 3.04 8.65 -5.72
C ASP A 92 2.74 8.88 -7.21
N ALA A 93 2.91 7.86 -8.04
CA ALA A 93 2.48 7.92 -9.44
C ALA A 93 0.97 8.22 -9.55
N THR A 94 0.16 7.62 -8.69
CA THR A 94 -1.28 7.86 -8.67
C THR A 94 -1.61 9.27 -8.24
N LYS A 95 -0.91 9.85 -7.26
CA LYS A 95 -1.08 11.27 -6.90
C LYS A 95 -0.79 12.17 -8.08
N ILE A 96 0.33 11.96 -8.78
CA ILE A 96 0.72 12.74 -9.97
C ILE A 96 -0.37 12.67 -11.05
N ILE A 97 -0.86 11.48 -11.36
CA ILE A 97 -1.89 11.28 -12.39
C ILE A 97 -3.26 11.82 -11.94
N SER A 98 -3.53 11.84 -10.62
CA SER A 98 -4.80 12.31 -10.06
C SER A 98 -4.89 13.83 -9.90
N GLU A 99 -3.78 14.56 -10.10
CA GLU A 99 -3.80 16.03 -10.07
C GLU A 99 -4.69 16.56 -11.21
N SER A 100 -5.78 17.24 -10.85
CA SER A 100 -6.67 17.85 -11.82
C SER A 100 -5.92 18.91 -12.64
N ASN A 101 -6.12 18.86 -13.96
CA ASN A 101 -5.59 19.81 -14.96
C ASN A 101 -4.09 19.76 -15.29
N LYS A 102 -3.32 18.79 -14.80
CA LYS A 102 -1.88 18.71 -15.14
C LYS A 102 -1.52 17.56 -16.07
N CYS A 103 -2.00 16.36 -15.82
CA CYS A 103 -1.40 15.19 -16.44
C CYS A 103 -1.86 14.99 -17.90
N LEU A 104 -0.96 15.21 -18.86
CA LEU A 104 -1.15 14.92 -20.28
C LEU A 104 -0.76 13.47 -20.59
N VAL A 105 -1.32 12.89 -21.67
CA VAL A 105 -0.99 11.52 -22.12
C VAL A 105 0.53 11.33 -22.29
N SER A 106 1.22 12.34 -22.82
CA SER A 106 2.67 12.34 -23.03
C SER A 106 3.49 12.27 -21.73
N GLU A 107 2.90 12.61 -20.58
CA GLU A 107 3.56 12.53 -19.26
C GLU A 107 3.21 11.22 -18.54
N VAL A 108 2.01 10.68 -18.80
CA VAL A 108 1.55 9.42 -18.20
C VAL A 108 2.30 8.22 -18.76
N ILE A 109 2.53 8.15 -20.07
CA ILE A 109 3.21 7.00 -20.69
C ILE A 109 4.61 6.79 -20.08
N PRO A 110 5.50 7.82 -20.01
CA PRO A 110 6.80 7.67 -19.36
C PRO A 110 6.71 7.28 -17.88
N LEU A 111 5.71 7.79 -17.15
CA LEU A 111 5.51 7.44 -15.75
C LEU A 111 5.15 5.97 -15.56
N ILE A 112 4.26 5.44 -16.41
CA ILE A 112 3.91 4.02 -16.39
C ILE A 112 5.11 3.17 -16.85
N ASP A 113 5.91 3.62 -17.83
CA ASP A 113 7.09 2.88 -18.31
C ASP A 113 8.14 2.75 -17.19
N ASN A 114 8.35 3.85 -16.44
CA ASN A 114 9.25 3.86 -15.28
C ASN A 114 8.75 2.93 -14.17
N LEU A 115 7.45 2.94 -13.87
CA LEU A 115 6.86 2.00 -12.90
C LEU A 115 7.03 0.54 -13.33
N HIS A 116 6.85 0.27 -14.63
CA HIS A 116 6.98 -1.06 -15.20
C HIS A 116 8.42 -1.56 -15.09
N ALA A 117 9.39 -0.77 -15.54
CA ALA A 117 10.81 -1.09 -15.44
C ALA A 117 11.24 -1.36 -13.99
N TRP A 118 10.79 -0.51 -13.07
CA TRP A 118 11.08 -0.70 -11.65
C TRP A 118 10.45 -1.97 -11.07
N LEU A 119 9.24 -2.35 -11.49
CA LEU A 119 8.66 -3.63 -11.07
C LEU A 119 9.44 -4.84 -11.57
N VAL A 120 9.99 -4.77 -12.79
CA VAL A 120 10.87 -5.83 -13.34
C VAL A 120 12.10 -5.98 -12.45
N GLU A 121 12.74 -4.88 -12.05
CA GLU A 121 13.86 -4.91 -11.10
C GLU A 121 13.46 -5.55 -9.76
N VAL A 122 12.30 -5.21 -9.21
CA VAL A 122 11.78 -5.79 -7.96
C VAL A 122 11.48 -7.29 -8.10
N ALA A 123 10.97 -7.72 -9.26
CA ALA A 123 10.68 -9.13 -9.54
C ALA A 123 11.97 -9.98 -9.60
N ASP A 124 13.04 -9.40 -10.13
CA ASP A 124 14.33 -10.08 -10.32
C ASP A 124 15.26 -9.99 -9.10
N ALA A 125 14.99 -9.08 -8.16
CA ALA A 125 15.76 -8.87 -6.95
C ALA A 125 15.75 -10.09 -6.00
N GLU A 126 16.80 -10.92 -6.04
CA GLU A 126 16.91 -12.15 -5.23
C GLU A 126 16.99 -11.91 -3.71
N ASN A 127 17.38 -10.70 -3.29
CA ASN A 127 17.40 -10.29 -1.89
C ASN A 127 16.01 -9.99 -1.32
N LEU A 128 14.98 -9.88 -2.17
CA LEU A 128 13.60 -9.70 -1.73
C LEU A 128 12.91 -11.03 -1.47
N HIS A 129 11.96 -11.00 -0.53
CA HIS A 129 11.15 -12.15 -0.19
C HIS A 129 10.35 -12.62 -1.42
N LYS A 130 10.20 -13.93 -1.59
CA LYS A 130 9.51 -14.55 -2.74
C LYS A 130 8.11 -13.97 -2.96
N THR A 131 7.37 -13.71 -1.88
CA THR A 131 6.05 -13.09 -1.93
C THR A 131 6.07 -11.70 -2.57
N VAL A 132 7.08 -10.88 -2.27
CA VAL A 132 7.22 -9.52 -2.83
C VAL A 132 7.55 -9.60 -4.32
N ARG A 133 8.46 -10.50 -4.69
CA ARG A 133 8.81 -10.76 -6.10
C ARG A 133 7.61 -11.26 -6.91
N HIS A 134 6.86 -12.21 -6.38
CA HIS A 134 5.63 -12.69 -7.02
C HIS A 134 4.55 -11.60 -7.10
N ALA A 135 4.42 -10.75 -6.08
CA ALA A 135 3.53 -9.60 -6.14
C ALA A 135 3.94 -8.63 -7.26
N ALA A 136 5.24 -8.37 -7.42
CA ALA A 136 5.76 -7.55 -8.52
C ALA A 136 5.48 -8.17 -9.89
N GLN A 137 5.70 -9.47 -10.06
CA GLN A 137 5.35 -10.21 -11.28
C GLN A 137 3.86 -10.11 -11.63
N ARG A 138 2.98 -10.21 -10.63
CA ARG A 138 1.54 -9.98 -10.83
C ARG A 138 1.25 -8.53 -11.24
N GLY A 139 1.95 -7.56 -10.64
CA GLY A 139 1.86 -6.15 -11.01
C GLY A 139 2.22 -5.90 -12.47
N ILE A 140 3.33 -6.48 -12.93
CA ILE A 140 3.79 -6.44 -14.33
C ILE A 140 2.71 -6.97 -15.27
N ALA A 141 2.20 -8.18 -15.02
CA ALA A 141 1.19 -8.80 -15.88
C ALA A 141 -0.10 -7.96 -15.97
N VAL A 142 -0.48 -7.27 -14.89
CA VAL A 142 -1.60 -6.33 -14.90
C VAL A 142 -1.26 -5.10 -15.75
N MET A 143 -0.07 -4.53 -15.61
CA MET A 143 0.37 -3.38 -16.40
C MET A 143 0.45 -3.70 -17.89
N ASP A 144 1.02 -4.83 -18.28
CA ASP A 144 1.12 -5.28 -19.68
C ASP A 144 -0.26 -5.39 -20.34
N LYS A 145 -1.21 -5.98 -19.62
CA LYS A 145 -2.61 -6.05 -20.06
C LYS A 145 -3.22 -4.65 -20.30
N TYR A 146 -2.83 -3.65 -19.52
CA TYR A 146 -3.31 -2.28 -19.70
C TYR A 146 -2.61 -1.54 -20.82
N TYR A 147 -1.34 -1.81 -21.04
CA TYR A 147 -0.58 -1.29 -22.17
C TYR A 147 -1.12 -1.80 -23.49
N SER A 148 -1.39 -3.10 -23.62
CA SER A 148 -1.92 -3.66 -24.86
C SER A 148 -3.25 -3.01 -25.28
N LEU A 149 -4.10 -2.67 -24.31
CA LEU A 149 -5.36 -1.96 -24.55
C LEU A 149 -5.17 -0.48 -24.94
N THR A 150 -4.04 0.11 -24.59
CA THR A 150 -3.71 1.51 -24.90
C THR A 150 -3.15 1.66 -26.31
N ASP A 151 -2.37 0.67 -26.78
CA ASP A 151 -1.80 0.65 -28.13
C ASP A 151 -2.85 0.37 -29.22
N GLU A 152 -3.88 -0.42 -28.90
CA GLU A 152 -4.93 -0.81 -29.86
C GLU A 152 -5.94 0.29 -30.20
N SER A 153 -5.81 1.51 -29.67
CA SER A 153 -6.87 2.52 -29.85
C SER A 153 -6.38 3.98 -29.80
N ASN A 154 -7.02 4.88 -30.58
CA ASN A 154 -6.80 6.36 -30.59
C ASN A 154 -7.20 7.06 -29.26
N VAL A 155 -7.03 6.36 -28.13
CA VAL A 155 -7.89 6.33 -26.93
C VAL A 155 -7.05 6.48 -25.66
N ALA A 156 -5.78 6.89 -25.75
CA ALA A 156 -4.94 7.12 -24.58
C ALA A 156 -5.63 8.00 -23.50
N ARG A 157 -6.44 9.00 -23.88
CA ARG A 157 -7.28 9.78 -22.94
C ARG A 157 -8.40 8.99 -22.25
N PHE A 158 -9.02 8.04 -22.92
CA PHE A 158 -10.12 7.23 -22.38
C PHE A 158 -9.63 5.96 -21.66
N ALA A 159 -8.54 5.35 -22.14
CA ALA A 159 -7.89 4.19 -21.55
C ALA A 159 -7.26 4.55 -20.20
N LEU A 160 -6.56 5.69 -20.08
CA LEU A 160 -5.99 6.12 -18.79
C LEU A 160 -7.06 6.41 -17.73
N ARG A 161 -8.21 6.95 -18.16
CA ARG A 161 -9.37 7.15 -17.27
C ARG A 161 -9.99 5.81 -16.83
N LYS A 162 -9.93 4.78 -17.69
CA LYS A 162 -10.32 3.40 -17.34
C LYS A 162 -9.25 2.67 -16.52
N PHE A 163 -7.96 2.89 -16.74
CA PHE A 163 -6.86 2.39 -15.91
C PHE A 163 -6.99 2.94 -14.48
N PHE A 164 -7.34 4.21 -14.33
CA PHE A 164 -7.65 4.84 -13.05
C PHE A 164 -8.85 4.18 -12.33
N LEU A 165 -9.96 3.95 -13.04
CA LEU A 165 -11.12 3.22 -12.50
C LEU A 165 -10.79 1.74 -12.22
N PHE A 166 -9.99 1.09 -13.06
CA PHE A 166 -9.71 -0.34 -12.94
C PHE A 166 -8.63 -0.63 -11.89
N LEU A 167 -7.55 0.15 -11.78
CA LEU A 167 -6.64 0.08 -10.63
C LEU A 167 -7.38 0.31 -9.31
N SER A 168 -8.42 1.16 -9.33
CA SER A 168 -9.28 1.36 -8.16
C SER A 168 -10.19 0.17 -7.83
N VAL A 169 -10.56 -0.70 -8.79
CA VAL A 169 -11.44 -1.86 -8.53
C VAL A 169 -10.81 -3.25 -8.69
N CYS A 170 -9.63 -3.42 -9.29
CA CYS A 170 -9.14 -4.73 -9.72
C CYS A 170 -7.87 -5.25 -9.04
N MET A 171 -7.29 -4.52 -8.10
CA MET A 171 -6.41 -5.14 -7.09
C MET A 171 -7.22 -5.71 -5.91
N LEU A 172 -8.52 -5.97 -6.11
CA LEU A 172 -9.46 -6.61 -5.18
C LEU A 172 -9.76 -8.09 -5.52
N TYR A 173 -9.04 -8.70 -6.47
CA TYR A 173 -9.09 -10.14 -6.77
C TYR A 173 -7.68 -10.76 -6.84
#